data_AF-A0A673LXG1-F1
#
_entry.id   AF-A0A673LXG1-F1
#
_cell.length_a   1.000
_cell.length_b   1.000
_cell.length_c   1.000
_cell.angle_alpha   90.00
_cell.angle_beta   90.00
_cell.angle_gamma   90.00
#
_symmetry.space_group_name_H-M   'P 1'
#
loop_
_entity.id
_entity.type
_entity.pdbx_description
1 polymer ?
#
loop_
_entity_poly.entity_id
_entity_poly.type
_entity_poly.pdbx_seq_one_letter_code
_entity_poly.pdbx_strand_id
1 'polypeptide(L)'
;MQNKLNLFYFCFLMSAYIFLLDYLHRILKNHTAHACDGETLSIRCPTRTSVAVVSAFYGRRVPSPYLLMSECQDRRECQIPVVSPVFGQDPCPETSKYIIVSYKCKPVPSRG
;
A
#
# COMPACT_ATOMS: atom_id res chain seq x y z
N MET A 1 15.39 -13.93 44.58
CA MET A 1 15.54 -12.96 43.47
C MET A 1 14.90 -13.44 42.15
N GLN A 2 14.08 -14.51 42.14
CA GLN A 2 13.35 -15.01 40.95
C GLN A 2 12.22 -14.08 40.43
N ASN A 3 11.59 -13.26 41.28
CA ASN A 3 10.44 -12.44 40.86
C ASN A 3 10.79 -11.31 39.88
N LYS A 4 12.02 -10.77 39.91
CA LYS A 4 12.44 -9.72 38.98
C LYS A 4 12.67 -10.27 37.57
N LEU A 5 13.15 -11.52 37.45
CA LEU A 5 13.41 -12.15 36.15
C LEU A 5 12.11 -12.51 35.43
N ASN A 6 11.12 -13.01 36.18
CA ASN A 6 9.77 -13.27 35.66
C ASN A 6 9.05 -12.00 35.23
N LEU A 7 9.22 -10.90 35.96
CA LEU A 7 8.63 -9.61 35.58
C LEU A 7 9.27 -9.01 34.32
N PHE A 8 10.60 -9.12 34.18
CA PHE A 8 11.29 -8.73 32.95
C PHE A 8 10.84 -9.56 31.76
N TYR A 9 10.79 -10.89 31.91
CA TYR A 9 10.31 -11.80 30.86
C TYR A 9 8.87 -11.48 30.45
N PHE A 10 8.00 -11.19 31.42
CA PHE A 10 6.62 -10.76 31.17
C PHE A 10 6.56 -9.42 30.40
N CYS A 11 7.36 -8.42 30.76
CA CYS A 11 7.45 -7.16 30.02
C CYS A 11 7.97 -7.36 28.57
N PHE A 12 8.96 -8.22 28.38
CA PHE A 12 9.48 -8.55 27.04
C PHE A 12 8.43 -9.27 26.18
N LEU A 13 7.69 -10.23 26.76
CA LEU A 13 6.62 -10.92 26.04
C LEU A 13 5.45 -9.99 25.68
N MET A 14 5.03 -9.13 26.61
CA MET A 14 3.94 -8.18 26.37
C MET A 14 4.31 -7.12 25.33
N SER A 15 5.55 -6.61 25.35
CA SER A 15 6.02 -5.68 24.32
C SER A 15 6.09 -6.34 22.94
N ALA A 16 6.67 -7.55 22.84
CA ALA A 16 6.72 -8.32 21.60
C ALA A 16 5.31 -8.60 21.02
N TYR A 17 4.34 -8.91 21.88
CA TYR A 17 2.93 -9.10 21.49
C TYR A 17 2.30 -7.81 20.95
N ILE A 18 2.51 -6.66 21.62
CA ILE A 18 2.01 -5.36 21.14
C ILE A 18 2.64 -4.98 19.79
N PHE A 19 3.93 -5.23 19.59
CA PHE A 19 4.59 -5.01 18.29
C PHE A 19 3.99 -5.88 17.19
N LEU A 20 3.74 -7.17 17.48
CA LEU A 20 3.13 -8.09 16.52
C LEU A 20 1.70 -7.67 16.17
N LEU A 21 0.92 -7.23 17.17
CA LEU A 21 -0.43 -6.72 16.96
C LEU A 21 -0.45 -5.44 16.12
N ASP A 22 0.41 -4.45 16.40
CA ASP A 22 0.49 -3.20 15.61
C ASP A 22 0.92 -3.49 14.17
N TYR A 23 1.91 -4.38 13.99
CA TYR A 23 2.37 -4.81 12.68
C TYR A 23 1.25 -5.49 11.87
N LEU A 24 0.53 -6.43 12.48
CA LEU A 24 -0.57 -7.13 11.84
C LEU A 24 -1.72 -6.17 11.50
N HIS A 25 -2.04 -5.24 12.40
CA HIS A 25 -3.03 -4.20 12.17
C HIS A 25 -2.66 -3.31 10.97
N ARG A 26 -1.38 -2.93 10.83
CA ARG A 26 -0.90 -2.11 9.69
C ARG A 26 -0.93 -2.86 8.35
N ILE A 27 -0.67 -4.16 8.35
CA ILE A 27 -0.63 -5.02 7.15
C ILE A 27 -2.03 -5.36 6.64
N LEU A 28 -2.95 -5.69 7.54
CA LEU A 28 -4.30 -6.08 7.16
C LEU A 28 -5.20 -4.89 6.82
N LYS A 29 -4.83 -3.69 7.30
CA LYS A 29 -5.56 -2.46 7.04
C LYS A 29 -5.51 -2.10 5.56
N ASN A 30 -6.68 -1.81 5.00
CA ASN A 30 -6.81 -1.19 3.69
C ASN A 30 -6.34 0.27 3.78
N HIS A 31 -5.42 0.62 2.90
CA HIS A 31 -4.99 1.98 2.68
C HIS A 31 -5.62 2.50 1.40
N THR A 32 -5.92 3.78 1.37
CA THR A 32 -6.42 4.45 0.17
C THR A 32 -5.48 5.61 -0.15
N ALA A 33 -5.03 5.68 -1.40
CA ALA A 33 -4.22 6.77 -1.91
C ALA A 33 -4.91 7.38 -3.12
N HIS A 34 -4.77 8.68 -3.28
CA HIS A 34 -5.36 9.42 -4.39
C HIS A 34 -4.38 10.47 -4.91
N ALA A 35 -4.54 10.84 -6.17
CA ALA A 35 -3.80 11.91 -6.81
C ALA A 35 -4.64 12.49 -7.96
N CYS A 36 -4.52 13.79 -8.17
CA CYS A 36 -5.22 14.55 -9.21
C CYS A 36 -4.39 14.61 -10.50
N ASP A 37 -4.99 15.09 -11.59
CA ASP A 37 -4.29 15.31 -12.85
C ASP A 37 -3.07 16.24 -12.69
N GLY A 38 -1.93 15.82 -13.24
CA GLY A 38 -0.64 16.51 -13.08
C GLY A 38 0.12 16.18 -11.79
N GLU A 39 -0.47 15.43 -10.86
CA GLU A 39 0.20 14.95 -9.64
C GLU A 39 0.84 13.57 -9.83
N THR A 40 1.64 13.14 -8.84
CA THR A 40 2.21 11.78 -8.79
C THR A 40 1.67 11.03 -7.60
N LEU A 41 1.05 9.88 -7.86
CA LEU A 41 0.61 8.96 -6.81
C LEU A 41 1.83 8.24 -6.24
N SER A 42 2.05 8.34 -4.92
CA SER A 42 3.13 7.65 -4.22
C SER A 42 2.57 6.62 -3.23
N ILE A 43 2.96 5.36 -3.38
CA ILE A 43 2.60 4.28 -2.48
C ILE A 43 3.87 3.69 -1.88
N ARG A 44 3.90 3.55 -0.55
CA ARG A 44 5.04 2.99 0.17
C ARG A 44 4.60 2.07 1.30
N CYS A 45 5.17 0.88 1.31
CA CYS A 45 4.98 -0.11 2.36
C CYS A 45 6.20 -0.20 3.31
N PRO A 46 6.00 -0.63 4.57
CA PRO A 46 7.08 -0.89 5.54
C PRO A 46 8.13 -1.90 5.05
N THR A 47 9.27 -1.97 5.75
CA THR A 47 10.31 -2.97 5.46
C THR A 47 9.74 -4.39 5.49
N ARG A 48 10.25 -5.26 4.60
CA ARG A 48 9.82 -6.68 4.47
C ARG A 48 8.34 -6.87 4.07
N THR A 49 7.69 -5.83 3.57
CA THR A 49 6.34 -5.92 2.98
C THR A 49 6.33 -5.37 1.56
N SER A 50 5.32 -5.78 0.79
CA SER A 50 5.07 -5.38 -0.59
C SER A 50 3.61 -4.97 -0.76
N VAL A 51 3.35 -4.12 -1.74
CA VAL A 51 2.02 -3.65 -2.09
C VAL A 51 1.21 -4.79 -2.69
N ALA A 52 -0.02 -4.94 -2.22
CA ALA A 52 -1.07 -5.75 -2.81
C ALA A 52 -2.22 -4.81 -3.18
N VAL A 53 -2.37 -4.53 -4.48
CA VAL A 53 -3.45 -3.68 -4.99
C VAL A 53 -4.77 -4.42 -4.84
N VAL A 54 -5.73 -3.79 -4.16
CA VAL A 54 -7.08 -4.34 -3.98
C VAL A 54 -7.99 -3.85 -5.11
N SER A 55 -7.97 -2.55 -5.38
CA SER A 55 -8.72 -1.94 -6.46
C SER A 55 -8.10 -0.60 -6.88
N ALA A 56 -8.37 -0.20 -8.12
CA ALA A 56 -7.98 1.10 -8.65
C ALA A 56 -9.15 1.68 -9.45
N PHE A 57 -9.47 2.93 -9.17
CA PHE A 57 -10.47 3.71 -9.88
C PHE A 57 -9.83 4.97 -10.41
N TYR A 58 -10.25 5.36 -11.60
CA TYR A 58 -9.87 6.62 -12.20
C TYR A 58 -11.13 7.31 -12.67
N GLY A 59 -11.25 8.62 -12.43
CA GLY A 59 -12.45 9.50 -12.49
C GLY A 59 -13.71 9.04 -13.26
N ARG A 60 -13.60 8.39 -14.43
CA ARG A 60 -14.70 7.68 -15.13
C ARG A 60 -14.19 6.33 -15.64
N ARG A 61 -15.07 5.31 -15.78
CA ARG A 61 -14.76 3.93 -16.24
C ARG A 61 -13.56 3.86 -17.21
N VAL A 62 -12.36 3.72 -16.67
CA VAL A 62 -11.14 3.51 -17.46
C VAL A 62 -10.92 2.00 -17.58
N PRO A 63 -10.66 1.47 -18.79
CA PRO A 63 -10.54 0.04 -19.02
C PRO A 63 -9.25 -0.59 -18.48
N SER A 64 -8.39 0.15 -17.76
CA SER A 64 -7.10 -0.39 -17.31
C SER A 64 -6.80 -0.14 -15.83
N PRO A 65 -7.44 -0.90 -14.92
CA PRO A 65 -6.88 -1.18 -13.59
C PRO A 65 -5.54 -1.94 -13.66
N TYR A 66 -5.18 -2.48 -14.84
CA TYR A 66 -3.98 -3.26 -15.07
C TYR A 66 -2.68 -2.46 -14.95
N LEU A 67 -2.65 -1.19 -15.35
CA LEU A 67 -1.43 -0.38 -15.27
C LEU A 67 -0.96 -0.19 -13.82
N LEU A 68 -1.91 -0.07 -12.90
CA LEU A 68 -1.57 0.06 -11.49
C LEU A 68 -1.08 -1.27 -10.90
N MET A 69 -1.68 -2.37 -11.35
CA MET A 69 -1.26 -3.71 -10.98
C MET A 69 0.16 -3.99 -11.52
N SER A 70 0.49 -3.63 -12.75
CA SER A 70 1.83 -3.86 -13.31
C SER A 70 2.91 -3.03 -12.62
N GLU A 71 2.59 -1.79 -12.23
CA GLU A 71 3.59 -0.88 -11.70
C GLU A 71 3.80 -1.07 -10.19
N CYS A 72 2.75 -1.30 -9.41
CA CYS A 72 2.84 -1.32 -7.95
C CYS A 72 2.81 -2.71 -7.31
N GLN A 73 2.21 -3.71 -7.95
CA GLN A 73 2.06 -5.03 -7.34
C GLN A 73 3.43 -5.63 -6.98
N ASP A 74 3.51 -6.23 -5.78
CA ASP A 74 4.71 -6.88 -5.26
C ASP A 74 5.94 -5.97 -5.10
N ARG A 75 5.81 -4.65 -5.32
CA ARG A 75 6.83 -3.65 -5.01
C ARG A 75 6.65 -3.11 -3.61
N ARG A 76 7.74 -2.67 -2.98
CA ARG A 76 7.67 -1.96 -1.69
C ARG A 76 7.26 -0.50 -1.87
N GLU A 77 7.66 0.10 -2.99
CA GLU A 77 7.45 1.51 -3.30
C GLU A 77 7.23 1.65 -4.80
N CYS A 78 6.25 2.46 -5.19
CA CYS A 78 5.95 2.77 -6.59
C CYS A 78 5.46 4.23 -6.69
N GLN A 79 5.71 4.85 -7.84
CA GLN A 79 5.29 6.20 -8.16
C GLN A 79 4.64 6.19 -9.54
N ILE A 80 3.40 6.68 -9.63
CA ILE A 80 2.64 6.69 -10.88
C ILE A 80 2.25 8.13 -11.20
N PRO A 81 2.78 8.73 -12.28
CA PRO A 81 2.37 10.06 -12.68
C PRO A 81 0.94 10.00 -13.22
N VAL A 82 0.05 10.81 -12.65
CA VAL A 82 -1.36 10.93 -13.04
C VAL A 82 -1.43 11.91 -14.20
N VAL A 83 -0.89 11.50 -15.35
CA VAL A 83 -0.89 12.29 -16.57
C VAL A 83 -1.53 11.49 -17.71
N SER A 84 -2.29 12.20 -18.55
CA SER A 84 -3.00 11.69 -19.74
C SER A 84 -2.26 10.60 -20.56
N PRO A 85 -0.97 10.75 -20.96
CA PRO A 85 -0.34 9.78 -21.85
C PRO A 85 -0.06 8.40 -21.25
N VAL A 86 -0.11 8.23 -19.91
CA VAL A 86 0.16 6.94 -19.25
C VAL A 86 -1.02 5.97 -19.42
N PHE A 87 -2.24 6.50 -19.61
CA PHE A 87 -3.48 5.71 -19.63
C PHE A 87 -4.14 5.63 -21.03
N GLY A 88 -3.47 6.16 -22.07
CA GLY A 88 -3.98 6.19 -23.46
C GLY A 88 -4.78 7.46 -23.80
N GLN A 89 -5.38 7.50 -25.00
CA GLN A 89 -6.20 8.64 -25.44
C GLN A 89 -7.43 8.76 -24.54
N ASP A 90 -7.53 9.86 -23.81
CA ASP A 90 -8.64 10.11 -22.91
C ASP A 90 -9.94 10.37 -23.68
N PRO A 91 -11.01 9.60 -23.44
CA PRO A 91 -12.30 9.79 -24.11
C PRO A 91 -12.98 11.12 -23.75
N CYS A 92 -12.51 11.84 -22.72
CA CYS A 92 -13.11 13.08 -22.27
C CYS A 92 -12.07 14.11 -21.75
N PRO A 93 -11.38 14.82 -22.66
CA PRO A 93 -10.24 15.70 -22.37
C PRO A 93 -10.50 16.90 -21.44
N GLU A 94 -11.76 17.28 -21.20
CA GLU A 94 -12.13 18.48 -20.44
C GLU A 94 -12.56 18.22 -18.98
N THR A 95 -12.33 17.02 -18.44
CA THR A 95 -12.73 16.69 -17.07
C THR A 95 -11.53 16.41 -16.19
N SER A 96 -11.44 17.10 -15.05
CA SER A 96 -10.40 16.87 -14.04
C SER A 96 -10.38 15.40 -13.63
N LYS A 97 -9.25 14.75 -13.89
CA LYS A 97 -9.07 13.34 -13.60
C LYS A 97 -8.50 13.17 -12.20
N TYR A 98 -8.87 12.09 -11.55
CA TYR A 98 -8.32 11.70 -10.26
C TYR A 98 -8.23 10.18 -10.22
N ILE A 99 -7.17 9.66 -9.59
CA ILE A 99 -7.02 8.24 -9.31
C ILE A 99 -7.30 7.99 -7.83
N ILE A 100 -7.99 6.90 -7.53
CA ILE A 100 -8.18 6.38 -6.17
C ILE A 100 -7.76 4.92 -6.19
N VAL A 101 -6.77 4.59 -5.37
CA VAL A 101 -6.24 3.24 -5.22
C VAL A 101 -6.49 2.75 -3.82
N SER A 102 -7.09 1.57 -3.71
CA SER A 102 -7.15 0.81 -2.47
C SER A 102 -6.08 -0.28 -2.50
N TYR A 103 -5.23 -0.34 -1.48
CA TYR A 103 -4.14 -1.31 -1.39
C TYR A 103 -3.92 -1.80 0.05
N LYS A 104 -3.25 -2.95 0.18
CA LYS A 104 -2.71 -3.48 1.44
C LYS A 104 -1.21 -3.67 1.32
N CYS A 105 -0.53 -3.78 2.46
CA CYS A 105 0.86 -4.23 2.49
C CYS A 105 0.89 -5.69 2.95
N LYS A 106 1.48 -6.60 2.18
CA LYS A 106 1.63 -8.02 2.55
C LYS A 106 3.11 -8.37 2.78
N PRO A 107 3.44 -9.34 3.64
CA PRO A 107 4.82 -9.81 3.79
C PRO A 107 5.40 -10.28 2.45
N VAL A 108 6.66 -9.91 2.18
CA VAL A 108 7.38 -10.44 1.02
C VAL A 108 7.77 -11.89 1.30
N PRO A 109 7.53 -12.85 0.39
CA PRO A 109 8.02 -14.21 0.57
C PRO A 109 9.55 -14.18 0.67
N SER A 110 10.09 -14.74 1.75
CA SER A 110 11.52 -14.99 1.89
C SER A 110 11.94 -15.95 0.78
N ARG A 111 12.61 -15.44 -0.26
CA ARG A 111 13.39 -16.30 -1.15
C ARG A 111 14.43 -16.98 -0.26
N GLY A 112 14.32 -18.31 -0.18
CA GLY A 112 15.31 -19.16 0.48
C GLY A 112 16.67 -19.07 -0.21
#